data_AF-A0A838VKW4-F1
#
_entry.id   AF-A0A838VKW4-F1
#
_cell.length_a   1.000
_cell.length_b   1.000
_cell.length_c   1.000
_cell.angle_alpha   90.00
_cell.angle_beta   90.00
_cell.angle_gamma   90.00
#
_symmetry.space_group_name_H-M   'P 1'
#
loop_
_entity.id
_entity.type
_entity.pdbx_description
1 polymer ?
#
loop_
_entity_poly.entity_id
_entity_poly.type
_entity_poly.pdbx_seq_one_letter_code
_entity_poly.pdbx_strand_id
1 'polypeptide(L)'
;MSPSKKPTQQIRQIHRFLAPIMVLPLLLTLITGAIYQMFDLAGQGETTKWLLALHKGHFGGLRLDGIYPFFNSLGLLFLAVTGISMWLQVRRTSSGRST
;
A
#
# COMPACT_ATOMS: atom_id res chain seq x y z
N MET A 1 -12.73 0.12 -34.09
CA MET A 1 -11.93 -1.02 -33.61
C MET A 1 -10.87 -0.47 -32.67
N SER A 2 -11.01 -0.63 -31.34
CA SER A 2 -10.03 -0.06 -30.39
C SER A 2 -8.72 -0.84 -30.44
N PRO A 3 -7.56 -0.17 -30.45
CA PRO A 3 -6.27 -0.86 -30.41
C PRO A 3 -6.12 -1.66 -29.12
N SER A 4 -5.83 -2.96 -29.26
CA SER A 4 -5.54 -3.85 -28.13
C SER A 4 -4.28 -3.34 -27.39
N LYS A 5 -4.44 -2.96 -26.12
CA LYS A 5 -3.34 -2.44 -25.31
C LYS A 5 -2.33 -3.56 -25.02
N LYS A 6 -1.03 -3.27 -25.10
CA LYS A 6 0.01 -4.24 -24.72
C LYS A 6 -0.12 -4.58 -23.22
N PRO A 7 0.16 -5.84 -22.79
CA PRO A 7 0.01 -6.26 -21.38
C PRO A 7 0.74 -5.34 -20.39
N THR A 8 1.91 -4.85 -20.77
CA THR A 8 2.72 -3.91 -19.99
C THR A 8 2.05 -2.57 -19.74
N GLN A 9 1.30 -2.06 -20.73
CA GLN A 9 0.55 -0.80 -20.59
C GLN A 9 -0.72 -0.99 -19.74
N GLN A 10 -1.33 -2.17 -19.79
CA GLN A 10 -2.47 -2.50 -18.93
C GLN A 10 -2.05 -2.57 -17.45
N ILE A 11 -0.93 -3.23 -17.13
CA ILE A 11 -0.39 -3.28 -15.75
C ILE A 11 -0.15 -1.87 -15.21
N ARG A 12 0.46 -0.98 -16.00
CA ARG A 12 0.69 0.43 -15.63
C ARG A 12 -0.60 1.17 -15.32
N GLN A 13 -1.65 0.96 -16.11
CA GLN A 13 -2.94 1.61 -15.91
C GLN A 13 -3.65 1.11 -14.65
N ILE A 14 -3.68 -0.21 -14.44
CA ILE A 14 -4.29 -0.81 -13.25
C ILE A 14 -3.52 -0.38 -12.00
N HIS A 15 -2.18 -0.44 -12.00
CA HIS A 15 -1.37 0.02 -10.88
C HIS A 15 -1.65 1.49 -10.55
N ARG A 16 -1.62 2.37 -11.56
CA ARG A 16 -1.86 3.81 -11.34
C ARG A 16 -3.25 4.10 -10.75
N PHE A 17 -4.26 3.32 -11.14
CA PHE A 17 -5.62 3.49 -10.63
C PHE A 17 -5.78 2.96 -9.20
N LEU A 18 -5.25 1.77 -8.91
CA LEU A 18 -5.40 1.13 -7.59
C LEU A 18 -4.43 1.66 -6.54
N ALA A 19 -3.27 2.19 -6.94
CA ALA A 19 -2.26 2.74 -6.04
C ALA A 19 -2.80 3.73 -5.00
N PRO A 20 -3.51 4.82 -5.34
CA PRO A 20 -4.01 5.75 -4.33
C PRO A 20 -4.97 5.08 -3.33
N ILE A 21 -5.80 4.13 -3.79
CA ILE A 21 -6.77 3.41 -2.95
C ILE A 21 -6.06 2.51 -1.95
N MET A 22 -4.98 1.84 -2.37
CA MET A 22 -4.21 0.92 -1.52
C MET A 22 -3.19 1.66 -0.64
N VAL A 23 -2.55 2.71 -1.14
CA VAL A 23 -1.54 3.49 -0.41
C VAL A 23 -2.15 4.25 0.76
N LEU A 24 -3.36 4.79 0.61
CA LEU A 24 -4.00 5.58 1.66
C LEU A 24 -4.11 4.84 3.01
N PRO A 25 -4.72 3.63 3.08
CA PRO A 25 -4.78 2.89 4.33
C PRO A 25 -3.41 2.36 4.77
N LEU A 26 -2.49 2.06 3.84
CA LEU A 26 -1.11 1.70 4.18
C LEU A 26 -0.38 2.84 4.91
N LEU A 27 -0.49 4.08 4.42
CA LEU A 27 0.09 5.24 5.10
C LEU A 27 -0.54 5.46 6.47
N LEU A 28 -1.85 5.27 6.59
CA LEU A 28 -2.52 5.35 7.89
C LEU A 28 -1.95 4.32 8.86
N THR A 29 -1.80 3.05 8.45
CA THR A 29 -1.21 2.02 9.31
C THR A 29 0.24 2.27 9.67
N LEU A 30 1.04 2.77 8.72
CA LEU A 30 2.43 3.14 8.95
C LEU A 30 2.54 4.22 10.02
N ILE A 31 1.78 5.31 9.85
CA ILE A 31 1.82 6.47 10.75
C ILE A 31 1.29 6.09 12.13
N THR A 32 0.11 5.46 12.20
CA THR A 32 -0.49 5.05 13.49
C THR A 32 0.36 4.03 14.23
N GLY A 33 0.95 3.06 13.52
CA GLY A 33 1.84 2.06 14.12
C GLY A 33 3.13 2.69 14.66
N ALA A 34 3.76 3.58 13.88
CA ALA A 34 4.97 4.28 14.30
C ALA A 34 4.74 5.18 15.52
N ILE A 35 3.65 5.95 15.51
CA ILE A 35 3.29 6.81 16.64
C ILE A 35 2.93 5.95 17.86
N TYR A 36 2.17 4.86 17.69
CA TYR A 36 1.83 3.96 18.80
C TYR A 36 3.11 3.40 19.46
N GLN A 37 4.06 2.92 18.66
CA GLN A 37 5.31 2.39 19.17
C GLN A 37 6.12 3.45 19.95
N MET A 38 6.08 4.71 19.51
CA MET A 38 6.73 5.82 20.22
C MET A 38 6.12 6.05 21.61
N PHE A 39 4.78 6.04 21.73
CA PHE A 39 4.10 6.16 23.02
C PHE A 39 4.31 4.94 23.90
N ASP A 40 4.31 3.74 23.32
CA ASP A 40 4.54 2.50 24.04
C ASP A 40 5.92 2.47 24.71
N LEU A 41 6.96 2.87 23.96
CA LEU A 41 8.33 3.00 24.49
C LEU A 41 8.46 4.08 25.58
N ALA A 42 7.57 5.08 25.59
CA ALA A 42 7.49 6.09 26.63
C ALA A 42 6.65 5.66 27.85
N GLY A 43 6.20 4.40 27.90
CA GLY A 43 5.36 3.86 28.98
C GLY A 43 3.88 4.25 28.89
N GLN A 44 3.44 4.77 27.73
CA GLN A 44 2.07 5.27 27.49
C GLN A 44 1.27 4.40 26.51
N GLY A 45 1.66 3.13 26.33
CA GLY A 45 0.98 2.21 25.40
C GLY A 45 -0.49 1.97 25.76
N GLU A 46 -0.79 1.84 27.05
CA GLU A 46 -2.14 1.60 27.58
C GLU A 46 -3.10 2.78 27.29
N THR A 47 -2.65 4.02 27.47
CA THR A 47 -3.44 5.23 27.21
C THR A 47 -3.62 5.49 25.71
N THR A 48 -2.78 4.89 24.87
CA THR A 48 -2.74 5.11 23.42
C THR A 48 -3.36 3.96 22.62
N LYS A 49 -4.11 3.05 23.27
CA LYS A 49 -4.79 1.92 22.61
C LYS A 49 -5.75 2.30 21.48
N TRP A 50 -6.33 3.50 21.53
CA TRP A 50 -7.19 4.02 20.45
C TRP A 50 -6.43 4.13 19.12
N LEU A 51 -5.12 4.40 19.17
CA LEU A 51 -4.27 4.48 17.98
C LEU A 51 -4.03 3.10 17.38
N LEU A 52 -3.88 2.08 18.23
CA LEU A 52 -3.81 0.68 17.80
C LEU A 52 -5.16 0.18 17.25
N ALA A 53 -6.28 0.68 17.78
CA ALA A 53 -7.61 0.41 17.22
C ALA A 53 -7.74 1.00 15.80
N LEU A 54 -7.33 2.26 15.60
CA LEU A 54 -7.28 2.88 14.28
C LEU A 54 -6.35 2.14 13.32
N HIS A 55 -5.16 1.73 13.79
CA HIS A 55 -4.20 0.94 13.02
C HIS A 55 -4.80 -0.37 12.49
N LYS A 56 -5.68 -1.01 13.27
CA LYS A 56 -6.38 -2.24 12.86
C LYS A 56 -7.58 -1.97 11.96
N GLY A 57 -8.00 -0.73 11.76
CA GLY A 57 -9.20 -0.38 10.98
C GLY A 57 -10.47 -0.28 11.81
N HIS A 58 -10.34 -0.09 13.12
CA HIS A 58 -11.47 0.20 14.00
C HIS A 58 -11.66 1.72 14.11
N PHE A 59 -12.56 2.27 13.30
CA PHE A 59 -12.83 3.71 13.19
C PHE A 59 -14.05 4.10 14.06
N GLY A 60 -14.06 3.66 15.32
CA GLY A 60 -15.19 3.84 16.23
C GLY A 60 -16.41 3.01 15.80
N GLY A 61 -17.42 3.66 15.21
CA GLY A 61 -18.64 2.97 14.77
C GLY A 61 -18.45 2.05 13.56
N LEU A 62 -17.39 2.28 12.78
CA LEU A 62 -17.05 1.45 11.61
C LEU A 62 -15.96 0.43 11.99
N ARG A 63 -16.34 -0.84 11.99
CA ARG A 63 -15.51 -1.98 12.38
C ARG A 63 -14.99 -2.73 11.15
N LEU A 64 -13.80 -2.36 10.67
CA LEU A 64 -13.13 -3.04 9.57
C LEU A 64 -11.97 -3.93 10.05
N ASP A 65 -11.82 -4.09 11.36
CA ASP A 65 -10.74 -4.84 12.03
C ASP A 65 -10.57 -6.29 11.54
N GLY A 66 -11.64 -6.91 11.02
CA GLY A 66 -11.58 -8.24 10.43
C GLY A 66 -11.07 -8.31 8.98
N ILE A 67 -11.11 -7.21 8.21
CA ILE A 67 -10.76 -7.22 6.77
C ILE A 67 -9.62 -6.26 6.43
N TYR A 68 -9.50 -5.17 7.18
CA TYR A 68 -8.57 -4.07 6.92
C TYR A 68 -7.10 -4.51 6.89
N PRO A 69 -6.60 -5.36 7.83
CA PRO A 69 -5.23 -5.87 7.74
C PRO A 69 -4.98 -6.67 6.45
N PHE A 70 -5.93 -7.52 6.04
CA PHE A 70 -5.81 -8.32 4.82
C PHE A 70 -5.81 -7.45 3.56
N PHE A 71 -6.67 -6.43 3.54
CA PHE A 71 -6.69 -5.45 2.45
C PHE A 71 -5.33 -4.74 2.32
N ASN A 72 -4.75 -4.31 3.44
CA ASN A 72 -3.42 -3.69 3.44
C ASN A 72 -2.33 -4.67 2.97
N SER A 73 -2.32 -5.91 3.47
CA SER A 73 -1.33 -6.91 3.05
C SER A 73 -1.40 -7.20 1.55
N LEU A 74 -2.60 -7.42 1.01
CA LEU A 74 -2.81 -7.67 -0.42
C LEU A 74 -2.50 -6.44 -1.27
N GLY A 75 -2.92 -5.25 -0.81
CA GLY A 75 -2.63 -3.99 -1.47
C GLY A 75 -1.13 -3.74 -1.57
N LEU A 76 -0.39 -3.93 -0.47
CA LEU A 76 1.07 -3.80 -0.46
C LEU A 76 1.73 -4.80 -1.42
N LEU A 77 1.31 -6.07 -1.39
CA LEU A 77 1.85 -7.10 -2.28
C LEU A 77 1.60 -6.73 -3.75
N PHE A 78 0.37 -6.32 -4.08
CA PHE A 78 0.02 -5.88 -5.42
C PHE A 78 0.92 -4.72 -5.88
N LEU A 79 1.06 -3.68 -5.05
CA LEU A 79 1.87 -2.50 -5.38
C LEU A 79 3.35 -2.84 -5.52
N ALA A 80 3.89 -3.68 -4.65
CA ALA A 80 5.28 -4.12 -4.70
C ALA A 80 5.55 -4.91 -5.98
N VAL A 81 4.76 -5.95 -6.26
CA VAL A 81 4.93 -6.80 -7.44
C VAL A 81 4.81 -6.00 -8.73
N THR A 82 3.75 -5.21 -8.86
CA THR A 82 3.52 -4.41 -10.09
C THR A 82 4.53 -3.27 -10.23
N GLY A 83 4.90 -2.60 -9.13
CA GLY A 83 5.93 -1.56 -9.10
C GLY A 83 7.31 -2.09 -9.52
N ILE A 84 7.77 -3.19 -8.91
CA ILE A 84 9.04 -3.84 -9.24
C ILE A 84 9.04 -4.31 -10.69
N SER A 85 7.97 -4.95 -11.16
CA SER A 85 7.84 -5.40 -12.55
C SER A 85 8.02 -4.24 -13.54
N MET A 86 7.35 -3.10 -13.29
CA MET A 86 7.50 -1.91 -14.13
C MET A 86 8.91 -1.30 -14.06
N TRP A 87 9.52 -1.27 -12.87
CA TRP A 87 10.88 -0.76 -12.67
C TRP A 87 11.93 -1.57 -13.42
N LEU A 88 11.84 -2.90 -13.36
CA LEU A 88 12.73 -3.80 -14.10
C LEU A 88 12.58 -3.67 -15.62
N GLN A 89 11.36 -3.43 -16.11
CA GLN A 89 11.13 -3.20 -17.55
C GLN A 89 11.76 -1.90 -18.03
N VAL A 90 11.65 -0.81 -17.26
CA VAL A 90 12.29 0.48 -17.60
C VAL A 90 13.79 0.29 -17.75
N ARG A 91 14.44 -0.43 -16.83
CA ARG A 91 15.88 -0.74 -16.88
C ARG A 91 16.29 -1.54 -18.12
N ARG A 92 15.46 -2.49 -18.56
CA ARG A 92 15.72 -3.27 -19.79
C ARG A 92 15.63 -2.39 -21.04
N THR A 93 14.66 -1.48 -21.10
CA THR A 93 14.50 -0.58 -22.25
C THR A 93 15.61 0.48 -22.35
N SER A 94 16.19 0.91 -21.23
CA SER A 94 17.33 1.85 -21.24
C SER A 94 18.64 1.19 -21.68
N SER A 95 18.83 -0.10 -21.38
CA SER A 95 20.06 -0.84 -21.75
C SER A 95 20.15 -1.18 -23.25
N GLY A 96 19.02 -1.21 -23.97
CA GLY A 96 18.99 -1.52 -25.41
C GLY A 96 19.13 -0.30 -26.33
N ARG A 97 19.37 0.90 -25.78
CA ARG A 97 19.47 2.17 -26.54
C ARG A 97 20.89 2.75 -26.57
N SER A 98 21.86 1.95 -26.15
CA SER A 98 23.29 2.28 -26.06
C SER A 98 24.10 1.50 -27.10
N THR A 99 23.70 1.53 -28.38
CA THR A 99 24.51 1.14 -29.54
C THR A 99 24.03 1.90 -30.75
#